data_AF-A0AAW1P9D0-F1
#
_entry.id   AF-A0AAW1P9D0-F1
#
_cell.length_a   1.000
_cell.length_b   1.000
_cell.length_c   1.000
_cell.angle_alpha   90.00
_cell.angle_beta   90.00
_cell.angle_gamma   90.00
#
_symmetry.space_group_name_H-M   'P 1'
#
loop_
_entity.id
_entity.type
_entity.pdbx_description
1 polymer ?
#
loop_
_entity_poly.entity_id
_entity_poly.type
_entity_poly.pdbx_seq_one_letter_code
_entity_poly.pdbx_strand_id
1 'polypeptide(L)'
;MACSAPGPASILKISPGQAKLLATVLQPTLSLYIFLLLVRIVMTWYPNVKPNKLPWVAAYRPTEFFVGPTRRAVPPVGGVDVAPIIWLAIITFVQEILLGPQGILLLLQRKLEL
;
A
#
# COMPACT_ATOMS: atom_id res chain seq x y z
N MET A 1 14.28 -29.19 35.39
CA MET A 1 12.97 -28.93 34.78
C MET A 1 12.96 -27.47 34.32
N ALA A 2 13.55 -27.17 33.16
CA ALA A 2 13.63 -25.80 32.66
C ALA A 2 12.40 -25.52 31.80
N CYS A 3 11.54 -24.62 32.25
CA CYS A 3 10.45 -24.06 31.45
C CYS A 3 11.09 -23.16 30.38
N SER A 4 11.20 -23.63 29.14
CA SER A 4 11.62 -22.79 28.02
C SER A 4 10.52 -21.77 27.76
N ALA A 5 10.76 -20.51 28.17
CA ALA A 5 9.89 -19.42 27.78
C ALA A 5 9.84 -19.37 26.24
N PRO A 6 8.66 -19.29 25.61
CA PRO A 6 8.58 -19.06 24.18
C PRO A 6 9.26 -17.72 23.88
N GLY A 7 10.45 -17.78 23.26
CA GLY A 7 11.15 -16.57 22.82
C GLY A 7 10.27 -15.77 21.86
N PRO A 8 10.46 -14.44 21.73
CA PRO A 8 9.61 -13.57 20.91
C PRO A 8 9.48 -14.01 19.43
N ALA A 9 10.42 -14.84 18.95
CA ALA A 9 10.38 -15.47 17.62
C ALA A 9 9.25 -16.49 17.41
N SER A 10 8.60 -16.95 18.48
CA SER A 10 7.52 -17.95 18.39
C SER A 10 6.17 -17.35 18.00
N ILE A 11 6.02 -16.02 18.03
CA ILE A 11 4.75 -15.32 17.79
C ILE A 11 4.51 -15.06 16.29
N LEU A 12 5.55 -15.13 15.45
CA LEU A 12 5.45 -14.94 14.00
C LEU A 12 6.03 -16.14 13.24
N LYS A 13 5.45 -17.34 13.41
CA LYS A 13 5.77 -18.52 12.60
C LYS A 13 5.13 -18.41 11.21
N ILE A 14 5.66 -17.54 10.34
CA ILE A 14 5.27 -17.51 8.93
C ILE A 14 6.02 -18.61 8.19
N SER A 15 5.29 -19.58 7.63
CA SER A 15 5.87 -20.60 6.75
C SER A 15 6.30 -19.98 5.42
N PRO A 16 7.39 -20.45 4.76
CA PRO A 16 7.82 -19.93 3.46
C PRO A 16 6.70 -20.01 2.40
N GLY A 17 5.84 -21.04 2.46
CA GLY A 17 4.65 -21.14 1.61
C GLY A 17 3.63 -20.02 1.86
N GLN A 18 3.43 -19.62 3.12
CA GLN A 18 2.54 -18.51 3.47
C GLN A 18 3.12 -17.16 3.03
N ALA A 19 4.41 -16.94 3.20
CA ALA A 19 5.09 -15.72 2.76
C ALA A 19 4.95 -15.51 1.24
N LYS A 20 5.14 -16.58 0.45
CA LYS A 20 4.99 -16.54 -1.01
C LYS A 20 3.55 -16.24 -1.43
N LEU A 21 2.57 -16.86 -0.77
CA LEU A 21 1.16 -16.59 -1.04
C LEU A 21 0.80 -15.13 -0.74
N LEU A 22 1.24 -14.62 0.41
CA LEU A 22 1.04 -13.22 0.79
C LEU A 22 1.66 -12.27 -0.24
N ALA A 23 2.91 -12.50 -0.66
CA ALA A 23 3.56 -11.68 -1.67
C ALA A 23 2.78 -11.68 -3.01
N THR A 24 2.29 -12.85 -3.42
CA THR A 24 1.57 -13.03 -4.69
C THR A 24 0.26 -12.24 -4.73
N VAL A 25 -0.44 -12.10 -3.61
CA VAL A 25 -1.69 -11.33 -3.52
C VAL A 25 -1.43 -9.86 -3.23
N LEU A 26 -0.49 -9.56 -2.33
CA LEU A 26 -0.20 -8.21 -1.87
C LEU A 26 0.42 -7.36 -2.98
N GLN A 27 1.35 -7.93 -3.76
CA GLN A 27 2.02 -7.20 -4.84
C GLN A 27 1.06 -6.58 -5.87
N PRO A 28 0.16 -7.34 -6.54
CA PRO A 28 -0.78 -6.74 -7.49
C PRO A 28 -1.79 -5.81 -6.80
N THR A 29 -2.17 -6.08 -5.56
CA THR A 29 -3.11 -5.25 -4.80
C THR A 29 -2.53 -3.86 -4.53
N LEU A 30 -1.29 -3.79 -4.03
CA LEU A 30 -0.60 -2.52 -3.77
C LEU A 30 -0.32 -1.77 -5.08
N SER A 31 0.13 -2.48 -6.12
CA SER A 31 0.36 -1.89 -7.44
C SER A 31 -0.91 -1.30 -8.04
N LEU A 32 -2.05 -2.00 -7.90
CA LEU A 32 -3.36 -1.47 -8.33
C LEU A 32 -3.73 -0.22 -7.52
N TYR A 33 -3.54 -0.24 -6.21
CA TYR A 33 -3.83 0.92 -5.36
C TYR A 33 -2.98 2.14 -5.73
N ILE A 34 -1.69 1.94 -5.98
CA ILE A 34 -0.77 2.97 -6.51
C ILE A 34 -1.26 3.51 -7.85
N PHE A 35 -1.67 2.63 -8.76
CA PHE A 35 -2.22 3.04 -10.04
C PHE A 35 -3.48 3.91 -9.88
N LEU A 36 -4.40 3.55 -8.98
CA LEU A 36 -5.58 4.36 -8.69
C LEU A 36 -5.21 5.74 -8.09
N LEU A 37 -4.19 5.82 -7.24
CA LEU A 37 -3.68 7.08 -6.72
C LEU A 37 -3.06 7.95 -7.82
N LEU A 38 -2.29 7.37 -8.75
CA LEU A 38 -1.74 8.08 -9.91
C LEU A 38 -2.85 8.66 -10.78
N VAL A 39 -3.86 7.84 -11.14
CA VAL A 39 -5.04 8.30 -11.88
C VAL A 39 -5.71 9.45 -11.13
N ARG A 40 -5.88 9.33 -9.81
CA ARG A 40 -6.50 10.36 -8.98
C ARG A 40 -5.73 11.67 -8.96
N ILE A 41 -4.40 11.63 -8.89
CA ILE A 41 -3.55 12.82 -8.96
C ILE A 41 -3.78 13.52 -10.30
N VAL A 42 -3.72 12.79 -11.41
CA VAL A 42 -3.96 13.35 -12.75
C VAL A 42 -5.38 13.94 -12.86
N MET A 43 -6.40 13.25 -12.34
CA MET A 43 -7.78 13.77 -12.34
C MET A 43 -7.90 15.13 -11.65
N THR A 44 -7.11 15.39 -10.61
CA THR A 44 -7.19 16.66 -9.86
C THR A 44 -6.65 17.85 -10.63
N TRP A 45 -5.83 17.61 -11.66
CA TRP A 45 -5.34 18.67 -12.55
C TRP A 45 -6.42 19.16 -13.53
N TYR A 46 -7.49 18.37 -13.73
CA TYR A 46 -8.57 18.68 -14.66
C TYR A 46 -9.87 19.00 -13.90
N PRO A 47 -10.25 20.29 -13.74
CA PRO A 47 -11.41 20.68 -12.94
C PRO A 47 -12.76 20.19 -13.51
N ASN A 48 -12.81 19.84 -14.80
CA ASN A 48 -14.02 19.32 -15.46
C ASN A 48 -14.29 17.82 -15.15
N VAL A 49 -13.35 17.12 -14.50
CA VAL A 49 -13.51 15.72 -14.14
C VAL A 49 -14.50 15.58 -12.99
N LYS A 50 -15.54 14.75 -13.19
CA LYS A 50 -16.53 14.45 -12.16
C LYS A 50 -16.12 13.17 -11.42
N PRO A 51 -15.56 13.24 -10.19
CA PRO A 51 -15.02 12.08 -9.48
C PRO A 51 -16.06 11.02 -9.14
N ASN A 52 -17.34 11.41 -8.99
CA ASN A 52 -18.44 10.50 -8.65
C ASN A 52 -19.12 9.86 -9.88
N LYS A 53 -18.55 9.98 -11.07
CA LYS A 53 -19.07 9.38 -12.30
C LYS A 53 -18.09 8.38 -12.89
N LEU A 54 -18.60 7.39 -13.62
CA LEU A 54 -17.75 6.48 -14.39
C LEU A 54 -17.01 7.28 -15.49
N PRO A 55 -15.74 6.93 -15.78
CA PRO A 55 -14.93 5.87 -15.16
C PRO A 55 -14.25 6.28 -13.84
N TRP A 56 -14.19 7.59 -13.55
CA TRP A 56 -13.40 8.21 -12.48
C TRP A 56 -13.72 7.73 -11.06
N VAL A 57 -14.96 7.32 -10.82
CA VAL A 57 -15.40 6.77 -9.53
C VAL A 57 -14.62 5.52 -9.11
N ALA A 58 -14.09 4.77 -10.08
CA ALA A 58 -13.26 3.59 -9.82
C ALA A 58 -11.93 3.95 -9.13
N ALA A 59 -11.34 5.10 -9.44
CA ALA A 59 -10.15 5.59 -8.75
C ALA A 59 -10.49 6.36 -7.48
N TYR A 60 -11.55 7.18 -7.51
CA TYR A 60 -11.89 8.08 -6.40
C TYR A 60 -12.39 7.32 -5.17
N ARG A 61 -13.38 6.42 -5.32
CA ARG A 61 -14.09 5.81 -4.19
C ARG A 61 -13.20 4.89 -3.34
N PRO A 62 -12.39 3.97 -3.90
CA PRO A 62 -11.56 3.07 -3.10
C PRO A 62 -10.43 3.80 -2.36
N THR A 63 -9.90 4.87 -2.95
CA THR A 63 -8.80 5.64 -2.35
C THR A 63 -9.31 6.69 -1.35
N GLU A 64 -10.59 7.07 -1.38
CA GLU A 64 -11.15 8.12 -0.52
C GLU A 64 -11.11 7.80 0.96
N PHE A 65 -11.20 6.52 1.33
CA PHE A 65 -11.12 6.10 2.73
C PHE A 65 -9.84 6.60 3.43
N PHE A 66 -8.71 6.61 2.71
CA PHE A 66 -7.42 7.05 3.22
C PHE A 66 -7.13 8.53 2.91
N VAL A 67 -7.42 8.94 1.67
CA VAL A 67 -7.11 10.31 1.20
C VAL A 67 -8.03 11.35 1.83
N GLY A 68 -9.33 11.06 1.98
CA GLY A 68 -10.34 11.99 2.50
C GLY A 68 -10.02 12.57 3.88
N PRO A 69 -9.69 11.74 4.90
CA PRO A 69 -9.25 12.23 6.20
C PRO A 69 -7.98 13.08 6.13
N THR A 70 -7.05 12.74 5.22
CA THR A 70 -5.75 13.43 5.09
C THR A 70 -5.93 14.85 4.56
N ARG A 71 -6.96 15.12 3.76
CA ARG A 71 -7.29 16.47 3.29
C ARG A 71 -7.66 17.45 4.40
N ARG A 72 -8.02 16.97 5.59
CA ARG A 72 -8.26 17.83 6.75
C ARG A 72 -6.96 18.44 7.28
N ALA A 73 -5.86 17.71 7.16
CA ALA A 73 -4.53 18.18 7.55
C ALA A 73 -3.81 18.90 6.40
N VAL A 74 -3.96 18.40 5.17
CA VAL A 74 -3.33 18.96 3.97
C VAL A 74 -4.42 19.31 2.96
N PRO A 75 -5.02 20.52 3.03
CA PRO A 75 -6.06 20.91 2.10
C PRO A 75 -5.51 21.02 0.67
N PRO A 76 -6.37 20.88 -0.36
CA PRO A 76 -5.97 21.09 -1.75
C PRO A 76 -5.40 22.50 -1.94
N VAL A 77 -4.30 22.60 -2.70
CA VAL A 77 -3.60 23.87 -2.97
C VAL A 77 -3.70 24.16 -4.45
N GLY A 78 -4.18 25.35 -4.81
CA GLY A 78 -4.28 25.75 -6.22
C GLY A 78 -5.20 24.86 -7.07
N GLY A 79 -6.22 24.23 -6.47
CA GLY A 79 -7.13 23.31 -7.15
C GLY A 79 -6.58 21.88 -7.33
N VAL A 80 -5.33 21.63 -6.93
CA VAL A 80 -4.70 20.30 -6.98
C VAL A 80 -4.75 19.64 -5.60
N ASP A 81 -5.14 18.38 -5.57
CA ASP A 81 -5.19 17.59 -4.34
C ASP A 81 -3.83 16.93 -4.08
N VAL A 82 -3.14 17.38 -3.04
CA VAL A 82 -1.81 16.87 -2.66
C VAL A 82 -1.90 15.63 -1.77
N ALA A 83 -3.03 15.42 -1.09
CA ALA A 83 -3.24 14.27 -0.21
C ALA A 83 -2.97 12.89 -0.88
N PRO A 84 -3.41 12.61 -2.13
CA PRO A 84 -3.09 11.34 -2.79
C PRO A 84 -1.60 11.17 -3.11
N ILE A 85 -0.82 12.25 -3.25
CA ILE A 85 0.64 12.18 -3.46
C ILE A 85 1.34 11.67 -2.19
N ILE A 86 0.89 12.13 -1.03
CA ILE A 86 1.40 11.65 0.27
C ILE A 86 1.16 10.15 0.41
N TRP A 87 -0.05 9.69 0.11
CA TRP A 87 -0.38 8.27 0.14
C TRP A 87 0.39 7.46 -0.91
N LEU A 88 0.62 8.04 -2.09
CA LEU A 88 1.44 7.40 -3.12
C LEU A 88 2.85 7.11 -2.56
N ALA A 89 3.49 8.10 -1.95
CA ALA A 89 4.82 7.95 -1.36
C ALA A 89 4.85 6.91 -0.20
N ILE A 90 3.84 6.92 0.67
CA ILE A 90 3.75 5.96 1.78
C ILE A 90 3.58 4.54 1.25
N ILE A 91 2.65 4.32 0.31
CA ILE A 91 2.35 2.98 -0.18
C ILE A 91 3.48 2.41 -1.03
N THR A 92 4.13 3.22 -1.88
CA THR A 92 5.31 2.77 -2.65
C THR A 92 6.47 2.41 -1.74
N PHE A 93 6.71 3.19 -0.68
CA PHE A 93 7.73 2.90 0.31
C PHE A 93 7.44 1.59 1.06
N VAL A 94 6.19 1.38 1.49
CA VAL A 94 5.77 0.13 2.14
C VAL A 94 5.91 -1.06 1.18
N GLN A 95 5.53 -0.90 -0.08
CA GLN A 95 5.66 -1.96 -1.09
C GLN A 95 7.13 -2.34 -1.29
N GLU A 96 8.05 -1.36 -1.37
CA GLU A 96 9.47 -1.64 -1.55
C GLU A 96 10.08 -2.35 -0.32
N ILE A 97 9.76 -1.89 0.89
CA ILE A 97 10.24 -2.53 2.13
C ILE A 97 9.73 -3.96 2.27
N LEU A 98 8.48 -4.23 1.90
CA LEU A 98 7.88 -5.54 2.10
C LEU A 98 8.24 -6.51 0.95
N LEU A 99 8.12 -6.05 -0.29
CA LEU A 99 8.07 -6.89 -1.50
C LEU A 99 9.14 -6.56 -2.54
N GLY A 100 9.93 -5.49 -2.33
CA GLY A 100 11.01 -5.11 -3.23
C GLY A 100 12.13 -6.17 -3.29
N PRO A 101 13.12 -6.04 -4.18
CA PRO A 101 14.21 -7.01 -4.34
C PRO A 101 15.00 -7.28 -3.05
N GLN A 102 15.08 -6.27 -2.18
CA GLN A 102 15.71 -6.31 -0.86
C GLN A 102 14.67 -6.35 0.28
N GLY A 103 13.40 -6.57 -0.06
CA GLY A 103 12.28 -6.49 0.87
C GLY A 103 12.29 -7.61 1.89
N ILE A 104 11.79 -7.28 3.09
CA ILE A 104 11.82 -8.16 4.27
C ILE A 104 11.13 -9.49 3.99
N LEU A 105 10.01 -9.51 3.27
CA LEU A 105 9.26 -10.74 3.02
C LEU A 105 10.04 -11.70 2.10
N LEU A 106 10.72 -11.17 1.08
CA LEU A 106 11.57 -11.97 0.19
C LEU A 106 12.83 -12.47 0.90
N LEU A 107 13.45 -11.64 1.74
CA LEU A 107 14.63 -12.03 2.51
C LEU A 107 14.31 -13.13 3.54
N LEU A 108 13.18 -13.00 4.25
CA LEU A 108 12.72 -14.01 5.19
C LEU A 108 12.42 -15.34 4.51
N GLN A 109 11.80 -15.32 3.32
CA GLN A 109 11.57 -16.53 2.55
C GLN A 109 12.89 -17.20 2.16
N ARG A 110 13.87 -16.45 1.65
CA ARG A 110 15.17 -17.00 1.22
C ARG A 110 15.94 -17.67 2.37
N LYS A 111 15.84 -17.12 3.59
CA LYS A 111 16.50 -17.69 4.77
C LYS A 111 15.85 -18.99 5.25
N LEU A 112 14.56 -19.18 5.01
CA LEU A 112 13.81 -20.38 5.42
C LEU A 112 14.00 -21.57 4.47
N GLU A 113 14.47 -21.32 3.25
CA GLU A 113 14.77 -22.32 2.21
C GLU A 113 16.25 -22.79 2.26
N LEU A 114 17.06 -22.26 3.18
CA LEU A 114 18.45 -22.65 3.47
C LEU A 114 18.52 -23.41 4.80
#